data_AF-A0A3N2CWF5-F1
#
_entry.id   AF-A0A3N2CWF5-F1
#
_cell.length_a   1.000
_cell.length_b   1.000
_cell.length_c   1.000
_cell.angle_alpha   90.00
_cell.angle_beta   90.00
_cell.angle_gamma   90.00
#
_symmetry.space_group_name_H-M   'P 1'
#
loop_
_entity.id
_entity.type
_entity.pdbx_description
1 polymer ?
#
loop_
_entity_poly.entity_id
_entity_poly.type
_entity_poly.pdbx_seq_one_letter_code
_entity_poly.pdbx_strand_id
1 'polypeptide(L)'
;MRWTAGTALATGLLLGPPLLMVAAMTGGRSEVAQGGCGDLTQVSAEVGSSAPAAGLSPEQTRNAATIVAVGRRMGISQRGQVVALATASQESRFLNYANDGLGGDLSADQRGVGRSLELPHQAVGSDHGSIGLFQQQWPWWGSMSELMDPATSAVKFYEKLRQVPGWQAMPVTRAAQAVQRSAYPDAYADDEALAVRLIGQLGGADVSNAATTSADCSTTDVVDGRVTTPVSTRTAGSDRRNFGSSGGRWARGHTGTDFSLSCGTPVLAATSGRVVIETDQGWAGRWLVKVSTGEGALTTWYAHMQRVLVSDGAVVRAGQQIGEVGTLGNSTGCHLHFEVHPRGGSIYEDPVDPSEWLSRHVGETAPQVQSVAARPATGGSDFVLASFNVLGHSHTGPRGNKAHWASGVSRMSRAIGMLDSYEVDVVGFQELQRAQYDVLTRTAGDRYAIYVPPSSTEISVAWRRDRWTFVSADTVPVPSWKGRIKDMPLVRLRHVASGQEAIFFSVHNAASIGGPAAPRHRAEAVRRELATMRAVTDRYDVPAFLLGDMNERIPAFCGLTKGQVLSTPAGGSHATECRLPKRLGIDWIFGNRHARWLGYTVDWATSRSQVSDHPLVVARVGLGRTS
;
A
#
# COMPACT_ATOMS: atom_id res chain seq x y z
N MET A 1 -67.83 11.87 30.51
CA MET A 1 -68.56 10.58 30.55
C MET A 1 -67.92 9.67 31.62
N ARG A 2 -68.28 8.38 31.70
CA ARG A 2 -68.07 7.52 32.89
C ARG A 2 -66.62 7.01 33.09
N TRP A 3 -66.41 6.39 34.26
CA TRP A 3 -65.16 5.93 34.88
C TRP A 3 -64.74 4.48 34.52
N THR A 4 -63.54 4.10 35.00
CA THR A 4 -63.09 2.77 35.51
C THR A 4 -62.88 1.57 34.58
N ALA A 5 -61.61 1.19 34.47
CA ALA A 5 -60.98 -0.06 34.92
C ALA A 5 -61.82 -1.34 35.17
N GLY A 6 -61.24 -2.50 34.80
CA GLY A 6 -61.67 -3.84 35.21
C GLY A 6 -60.61 -4.92 34.89
N THR A 7 -60.46 -5.92 35.75
CA THR A 7 -59.49 -7.03 35.66
C THR A 7 -60.18 -8.39 35.55
N ALA A 8 -59.53 -9.38 34.92
CA ALA A 8 -59.78 -10.81 35.16
C ALA A 8 -58.63 -11.70 34.64
N LEU A 9 -58.23 -12.71 35.43
CA LEU A 9 -57.63 -13.95 34.91
C LEU A 9 -58.72 -15.03 34.84
N ALA A 10 -58.54 -16.04 33.99
CA ALA A 10 -59.18 -17.34 34.13
C ALA A 10 -58.24 -18.45 33.62
N THR A 11 -58.21 -19.59 34.31
CA THR A 11 -57.34 -20.75 34.05
C THR A 11 -58.15 -22.02 33.82
N GLY A 12 -57.56 -23.00 33.12
CA GLY A 12 -58.18 -24.29 32.77
C GLY A 12 -57.54 -24.87 31.50
N LEU A 13 -56.56 -25.78 31.47
CA LEU A 13 -56.04 -26.85 32.35
C LEU A 13 -56.47 -28.27 31.89
N LEU A 14 -55.48 -29.01 31.37
CA LEU A 14 -55.36 -30.48 31.21
C LEU A 14 -56.36 -31.28 30.34
N LEU A 15 -55.81 -32.01 29.36
CA LEU A 15 -56.00 -33.47 29.16
C LEU A 15 -54.93 -34.04 28.19
N GLY A 16 -54.66 -35.35 28.26
CA GLY A 16 -53.69 -36.12 27.41
C GLY A 16 -53.35 -37.49 28.06
N PRO A 17 -52.39 -38.30 27.53
CA PRO A 17 -51.62 -38.18 26.28
C PRO A 17 -52.21 -39.07 25.15
N PRO A 18 -51.81 -40.33 24.78
CA PRO A 18 -50.73 -41.24 25.23
C PRO A 18 -49.53 -41.34 24.24
N LEU A 19 -49.04 -42.55 23.92
CA LEU A 19 -47.83 -42.87 23.11
C LEU A 19 -48.16 -43.52 21.75
N LEU A 20 -47.20 -43.46 20.81
CA LEU A 20 -46.83 -44.64 20.01
C LEU A 20 -45.33 -44.61 19.63
N MET A 21 -44.66 -45.76 19.72
CA MET A 21 -43.24 -45.94 19.36
C MET A 21 -43.10 -47.16 18.44
N VAL A 22 -42.27 -47.06 17.40
CA VAL A 22 -41.87 -48.20 16.54
C VAL A 22 -40.37 -48.08 16.24
N ALA A 23 -39.65 -49.21 16.25
CA ALA A 23 -38.19 -49.27 16.13
C ALA A 23 -37.71 -49.53 14.69
N ALA A 24 -36.40 -49.44 14.48
CA ALA A 24 -35.74 -49.48 13.17
C ALA A 24 -35.55 -50.89 12.57
N MET A 25 -35.32 -50.93 11.25
CA MET A 25 -34.72 -52.04 10.49
C MET A 25 -33.68 -51.49 9.50
N THR A 26 -32.74 -52.32 9.03
CA THR A 26 -31.45 -51.87 8.47
C THR A 26 -31.13 -52.36 7.05
N GLY A 27 -30.41 -51.52 6.28
CA GLY A 27 -29.72 -51.89 5.02
C GLY A 27 -30.34 -51.30 3.74
N GLY A 28 -29.56 -50.95 2.70
CA GLY A 28 -28.10 -50.85 2.63
C GLY A 28 -27.56 -50.65 1.20
N ARG A 29 -26.32 -50.11 1.10
CA ARG A 29 -25.47 -49.89 -0.11
C ARG A 29 -25.84 -48.77 -1.10
N SER A 30 -25.13 -47.65 -0.92
CA SER A 30 -24.27 -46.97 -1.90
C SER A 30 -24.74 -46.68 -3.34
N GLU A 31 -24.69 -45.40 -3.73
CA GLU A 31 -24.05 -45.01 -5.00
C GLU A 31 -23.37 -43.61 -4.93
N VAL A 32 -22.58 -43.31 -5.97
CA VAL A 32 -21.49 -42.32 -6.11
C VAL A 32 -21.77 -40.88 -5.62
N ALA A 33 -20.74 -40.25 -5.03
CA ALA A 33 -20.70 -38.80 -4.77
C ALA A 33 -20.04 -38.02 -5.93
N GLN A 34 -20.55 -36.82 -6.22
CA GLN A 34 -19.84 -35.78 -6.99
C GLN A 34 -19.80 -34.50 -6.15
N GLY A 35 -18.60 -33.94 -5.95
CA GLY A 35 -18.39 -32.75 -5.13
C GLY A 35 -18.37 -31.46 -5.95
N GLY A 36 -18.95 -30.39 -5.39
CA GLY A 36 -18.81 -29.03 -5.89
C GLY A 36 -18.83 -28.05 -4.71
N CYS A 37 -17.90 -27.11 -4.68
CA CYS A 37 -17.82 -26.12 -3.59
C CYS A 37 -18.94 -25.09 -3.72
N GLY A 38 -19.82 -25.02 -2.72
CA GLY A 38 -20.91 -24.05 -2.66
C GLY A 38 -21.40 -23.81 -1.24
N ASP A 39 -21.75 -22.56 -0.99
CA ASP A 39 -22.37 -22.00 0.23
C ASP A 39 -21.50 -21.92 1.51
N LEU A 40 -21.58 -20.76 2.18
CA LEU A 40 -21.01 -20.45 3.49
C LEU A 40 -21.94 -19.47 4.23
N THR A 41 -23.23 -19.82 4.31
CA THR A 41 -24.23 -19.04 5.04
C THR A 41 -24.20 -19.30 6.55
N GLN A 42 -23.97 -18.22 7.31
CA GLN A 42 -24.09 -18.07 8.77
C GLN A 42 -23.20 -18.93 9.69
N VAL A 43 -22.44 -18.24 10.56
CA VAL A 43 -21.81 -18.83 11.75
C VAL A 43 -22.10 -17.94 12.96
N SER A 44 -23.13 -18.30 13.71
CA SER A 44 -23.36 -17.76 15.06
C SER A 44 -22.57 -18.57 16.08
N ALA A 45 -21.83 -17.91 16.96
CA ALA A 45 -21.12 -18.54 18.07
C ALA A 45 -21.70 -18.03 19.40
N GLU A 46 -22.53 -18.84 20.06
CA GLU A 46 -22.85 -18.59 21.47
C GLU A 46 -21.65 -18.95 22.34
N VAL A 47 -21.29 -18.05 23.25
CA VAL A 47 -20.26 -18.27 24.27
C VAL A 47 -20.90 -18.00 25.62
N GLY A 48 -20.90 -19.03 26.49
CA GLY A 48 -21.54 -18.97 27.80
C GLY A 48 -20.93 -17.92 28.73
N SER A 49 -21.69 -17.51 29.75
CA SER A 49 -21.31 -16.44 30.66
C SER A 49 -20.12 -16.81 31.55
N SER A 50 -18.93 -16.31 31.20
CA SER A 50 -17.78 -16.17 32.10
C SER A 50 -17.43 -14.69 32.31
N ALA A 51 -16.67 -14.38 33.36
CA ALA A 51 -16.34 -13.02 33.77
C ALA A 51 -15.65 -12.19 32.66
N PRO A 52 -15.85 -10.85 32.63
CA PRO A 52 -15.37 -9.98 31.55
C PRO A 52 -13.87 -10.11 31.30
N ALA A 53 -13.51 -10.65 30.12
CA ALA A 53 -12.13 -10.93 29.74
C ALA A 53 -11.33 -9.62 29.65
N ALA A 54 -10.20 -9.57 30.35
CA ALA A 54 -9.29 -8.42 30.44
C ALA A 54 -9.93 -7.03 30.70
N GLY A 55 -11.15 -6.96 31.26
CA GLY A 55 -11.89 -5.71 31.50
C GLY A 55 -12.80 -5.24 30.36
N LEU A 56 -13.02 -6.06 29.33
CA LEU A 56 -13.95 -5.78 28.23
C LEU A 56 -15.43 -5.90 28.63
N SER A 57 -16.32 -5.18 27.94
CA SER A 57 -17.78 -5.38 28.07
C SER A 57 -18.22 -6.77 27.58
N PRO A 58 -19.44 -7.23 27.90
CA PRO A 58 -19.98 -8.47 27.35
C PRO A 58 -20.06 -8.49 25.80
N GLU A 59 -20.25 -7.34 25.16
CA GLU A 59 -20.30 -7.22 23.70
C GLU A 59 -18.91 -7.27 23.08
N GLN A 60 -17.97 -6.51 23.63
CA GLN A 60 -16.56 -6.56 23.23
C GLN A 60 -15.98 -7.96 23.43
N THR A 61 -16.35 -8.64 24.52
CA THR A 61 -15.96 -10.03 24.80
C THR A 61 -16.54 -11.00 23.76
N ARG A 62 -17.82 -10.85 23.36
CA ARG A 62 -18.42 -11.65 22.27
C ARG A 62 -17.70 -11.40 20.93
N ASN A 63 -17.45 -10.15 20.56
CA ASN A 63 -16.77 -9.82 19.31
C ASN A 63 -15.32 -10.34 19.27
N ALA A 64 -14.57 -10.22 20.38
CA ALA A 64 -13.25 -10.82 20.51
C ALA A 64 -13.29 -12.36 20.42
N ALA A 65 -14.30 -13.01 21.03
CA ALA A 65 -14.50 -14.44 20.91
C ALA A 65 -14.85 -14.88 19.47
N THR A 66 -15.64 -14.10 18.74
CA THR A 66 -15.91 -14.32 17.30
C THR A 66 -14.63 -14.27 16.47
N ILE A 67 -13.76 -13.26 16.70
CA ILE A 67 -12.46 -13.17 16.01
C ILE A 67 -11.60 -14.42 16.27
N VAL A 68 -11.55 -14.91 17.51
CA VAL A 68 -10.83 -16.15 17.87
C VAL A 68 -11.47 -17.39 17.23
N ALA A 69 -12.79 -17.51 17.27
CA ALA A 69 -13.52 -18.65 16.72
C ALA A 69 -13.38 -18.75 15.19
N VAL A 70 -13.47 -17.64 14.48
CA VAL A 70 -13.21 -17.55 13.03
C VAL A 70 -11.76 -17.94 12.73
N GLY A 71 -10.79 -17.37 13.47
CA GLY A 71 -9.38 -17.68 13.29
C GLY A 71 -9.07 -19.17 13.48
N ARG A 72 -9.67 -19.82 14.49
CA ARG A 72 -9.58 -21.27 14.69
C ARG A 72 -10.18 -22.05 13.53
N ARG A 73 -11.43 -21.76 13.14
CA ARG A 73 -12.13 -22.44 12.03
C ARG A 73 -11.36 -22.34 10.71
N MET A 74 -10.73 -21.20 10.45
CA MET A 74 -9.91 -20.99 9.25
C MET A 74 -8.55 -21.71 9.31
N GLY A 75 -8.08 -22.19 10.47
CA GLY A 75 -6.73 -22.74 10.66
C GLY A 75 -5.64 -21.67 10.76
N ILE A 76 -5.94 -20.52 11.37
CA ILE A 76 -4.96 -19.47 11.69
C ILE A 76 -4.33 -19.79 13.05
N SER A 77 -3.00 -19.74 13.14
CA SER A 77 -2.27 -19.98 14.40
C SER A 77 -2.62 -18.92 15.46
N GLN A 78 -2.40 -19.23 16.75
CA GLN A 78 -2.62 -18.28 17.86
C GLN A 78 -1.95 -16.92 17.60
N ARG A 79 -0.75 -16.88 17.00
CA ARG A 79 -0.09 -15.62 16.63
C ARG A 79 -0.91 -14.77 15.66
N GLY A 80 -1.56 -15.38 14.67
CA GLY A 80 -2.44 -14.64 13.75
C GLY A 80 -3.73 -14.17 14.41
N GLN A 81 -4.23 -14.93 15.38
CA GLN A 81 -5.36 -14.54 16.23
C GLN A 81 -4.97 -13.35 17.15
N VAL A 82 -3.75 -13.31 17.69
CA VAL A 82 -3.19 -12.13 18.38
C VAL A 82 -3.16 -10.92 17.44
N VAL A 83 -2.72 -11.08 16.19
CA VAL A 83 -2.71 -9.97 15.20
C VAL A 83 -4.11 -9.40 14.96
N ALA A 84 -5.10 -10.27 14.75
CA ALA A 84 -6.48 -9.84 14.53
C ALA A 84 -7.10 -9.17 15.76
N LEU A 85 -6.82 -9.69 16.96
CA LEU A 85 -7.31 -9.09 18.21
C LEU A 85 -6.64 -7.73 18.51
N ALA A 86 -5.33 -7.58 18.27
CA ALA A 86 -4.65 -6.30 18.43
C ALA A 86 -5.20 -5.26 17.44
N THR A 87 -5.51 -5.69 16.21
CA THR A 87 -6.16 -4.83 15.22
C THR A 87 -7.55 -4.39 15.67
N ALA A 88 -8.46 -5.32 16.00
CA ALA A 88 -9.81 -4.97 16.40
C ALA A 88 -9.88 -4.15 17.71
N SER A 89 -8.88 -4.27 18.58
CA SER A 89 -8.73 -3.40 19.75
C SER A 89 -8.41 -1.94 19.35
N GLN A 90 -7.39 -1.76 18.50
CA GLN A 90 -6.94 -0.44 18.05
C GLN A 90 -7.96 0.27 17.15
N GLU A 91 -8.62 -0.45 16.24
CA GLU A 91 -9.53 0.14 15.25
C GLU A 91 -10.91 0.47 15.86
N SER A 92 -11.45 -0.41 16.72
CA SER A 92 -12.84 -0.30 17.19
C SER A 92 -13.05 -0.58 18.68
N ARG A 93 -11.99 -0.94 19.42
CA ARG A 93 -12.08 -1.51 20.77
C ARG A 93 -13.04 -2.70 20.84
N PHE A 94 -13.05 -3.53 19.80
CA PHE A 94 -13.98 -4.66 19.60
C PHE A 94 -15.47 -4.28 19.53
N LEU A 95 -15.83 -3.09 19.04
CA LEU A 95 -17.24 -2.69 18.82
C LEU A 95 -17.58 -2.69 17.32
N ASN A 96 -18.81 -3.07 16.97
CA ASN A 96 -19.26 -3.03 15.59
C ASN A 96 -19.74 -1.60 15.23
N TYR A 97 -18.89 -0.83 14.55
CA TYR A 97 -19.16 0.56 14.19
C TYR A 97 -19.91 0.69 12.86
N ALA A 98 -21.05 1.38 12.89
CA ALA A 98 -21.61 2.01 11.70
C ALA A 98 -20.89 3.35 11.42
N ASN A 99 -21.09 3.89 10.22
CA ASN A 99 -20.57 5.20 9.80
C ASN A 99 -21.74 6.11 9.46
N ASP A 100 -21.72 7.37 9.91
CA ASP A 100 -22.80 8.34 9.72
C ASP A 100 -22.88 8.93 8.29
N GLY A 101 -21.82 8.81 7.49
CA GLY A 101 -21.72 9.41 6.16
C GLY A 101 -21.56 10.93 6.17
N LEU A 102 -21.13 11.53 7.29
CA LEU A 102 -20.88 12.96 7.45
C LEU A 102 -19.39 13.34 7.32
N GLY A 103 -18.49 12.36 7.12
CA GLY A 103 -17.06 12.57 6.90
C GLY A 103 -16.76 13.52 5.73
N GLY A 104 -15.95 14.54 5.99
CA GLY A 104 -15.55 15.55 4.99
C GLY A 104 -14.53 15.06 3.95
N ASP A 105 -14.09 13.80 4.10
CA ASP A 105 -13.04 13.10 3.38
C ASP A 105 -13.55 11.85 2.63
N LEU A 106 -14.87 11.65 2.61
CA LEU A 106 -15.55 10.60 1.84
C LEU A 106 -15.21 10.70 0.35
N SER A 107 -14.62 9.64 -0.19
CA SER A 107 -14.40 9.50 -1.63
C SER A 107 -15.72 9.42 -2.42
N ALA A 108 -15.63 9.55 -3.74
CA ALA A 108 -16.79 9.66 -4.62
C ALA A 108 -17.77 8.47 -4.53
N ASP A 109 -17.23 7.30 -4.21
CA ASP A 109 -17.83 5.98 -4.05
C ASP A 109 -18.13 5.61 -2.58
N GLN A 110 -17.54 6.30 -1.60
CA GLN A 110 -17.89 6.21 -0.17
C GLN A 110 -19.16 7.01 0.18
N ARG A 111 -19.61 7.92 -0.70
CA ARG A 111 -20.88 8.65 -0.52
C ARG A 111 -22.06 7.68 -0.45
N GLY A 112 -22.72 7.66 0.70
CA GLY A 112 -23.77 6.68 1.03
C GLY A 112 -23.33 5.56 1.98
N VAL A 113 -22.14 5.66 2.60
CA VAL A 113 -21.73 4.79 3.73
C VAL A 113 -22.68 4.93 4.95
N GLY A 114 -23.34 6.09 5.08
CA GLY A 114 -24.38 6.39 6.10
C GLY A 114 -25.51 5.36 6.24
N ARG A 115 -25.76 4.56 5.19
CA ARG A 115 -26.73 3.44 5.23
C ARG A 115 -26.31 2.31 6.18
N SER A 116 -25.07 2.27 6.64
CA SER A 116 -24.63 1.30 7.66
C SER A 116 -25.32 1.49 9.01
N LEU A 117 -25.91 2.67 9.26
CA LEU A 117 -26.82 2.93 10.40
C LEU A 117 -28.09 2.06 10.38
N GLU A 118 -28.50 1.55 9.21
CA GLU A 118 -29.67 0.65 9.06
C GLU A 118 -29.33 -0.81 9.43
N LEU A 119 -28.06 -1.13 9.70
CA LEU A 119 -27.57 -2.46 10.03
C LEU A 119 -27.20 -2.58 11.52
N PRO A 120 -27.18 -3.80 12.11
CA PRO A 120 -26.87 -4.00 13.53
C PRO A 120 -25.48 -3.46 13.93
N HIS A 121 -25.45 -2.44 14.79
CA HIS A 121 -24.23 -1.78 15.24
C HIS A 121 -24.26 -1.50 16.74
N GLN A 122 -23.09 -1.23 17.31
CA GLN A 122 -22.84 -0.96 18.73
C GLN A 122 -22.24 0.44 18.96
N ALA A 123 -21.73 1.07 17.90
CA ALA A 123 -21.20 2.43 17.92
C ALA A 123 -21.37 3.08 16.52
N VAL A 124 -21.12 4.39 16.44
CA VAL A 124 -21.16 5.18 15.21
C VAL A 124 -19.88 6.02 15.10
N GLY A 125 -19.33 6.14 13.90
CA GLY A 125 -18.19 7.00 13.57
C GLY A 125 -18.37 7.72 12.23
N SER A 126 -17.34 8.44 11.78
CA SER A 126 -17.40 9.32 10.60
C SER A 126 -16.11 9.32 9.75
N ASP A 127 -15.14 8.44 10.07
CA ASP A 127 -13.83 8.36 9.41
C ASP A 127 -13.97 7.73 8.03
N HIS A 128 -13.72 8.49 6.95
CA HIS A 128 -13.81 8.02 5.57
C HIS A 128 -15.05 7.10 5.35
N GLY A 129 -14.90 6.00 4.60
CA GLY A 129 -15.88 4.92 4.50
C GLY A 129 -15.71 3.80 5.53
N SER A 130 -14.98 4.01 6.62
CA SER A 130 -14.61 2.99 7.62
C SER A 130 -15.83 2.46 8.36
N ILE A 131 -16.02 1.13 8.38
CA ILE A 131 -17.11 0.43 9.10
C ILE A 131 -16.66 -0.92 9.69
N GLY A 132 -17.45 -1.45 10.64
CA GLY A 132 -17.27 -2.77 11.23
C GLY A 132 -16.18 -2.88 12.31
N LEU A 133 -15.99 -4.08 12.85
CA LEU A 133 -15.00 -4.39 13.90
C LEU A 133 -13.57 -3.97 13.56
N PHE A 134 -13.22 -3.94 12.27
CA PHE A 134 -11.88 -3.68 11.77
C PHE A 134 -11.79 -2.33 11.03
N GLN A 135 -12.77 -1.43 11.14
CA GLN A 135 -12.79 -0.13 10.43
C GLN A 135 -12.44 -0.26 8.93
N GLN A 136 -12.96 -1.32 8.32
CA GLN A 136 -12.68 -1.70 6.95
C GLN A 136 -13.42 -0.75 6.02
N GLN A 137 -12.68 0.00 5.20
CA GLN A 137 -13.29 1.02 4.34
C GLN A 137 -14.16 0.39 3.24
N TRP A 138 -15.46 0.66 3.32
CA TRP A 138 -16.42 0.39 2.26
C TRP A 138 -16.15 1.33 1.07
N PRO A 139 -16.35 0.89 -0.20
CA PRO A 139 -16.64 -0.47 -0.65
C PRO A 139 -15.39 -1.35 -0.82
N TRP A 140 -14.19 -0.83 -0.59
CA TRP A 140 -12.91 -1.44 -0.99
C TRP A 140 -12.56 -2.77 -0.29
N TRP A 141 -13.14 -3.02 0.89
CA TRP A 141 -13.00 -4.29 1.61
C TRP A 141 -14.12 -5.31 1.34
N GLY A 142 -15.27 -4.88 0.80
CA GLY A 142 -16.44 -5.73 0.65
C GLY A 142 -17.77 -4.97 0.63
N SER A 143 -18.86 -5.74 0.59
CA SER A 143 -20.20 -5.16 0.68
C SER A 143 -20.49 -4.66 2.11
N MET A 144 -21.39 -3.68 2.24
CA MET A 144 -21.67 -3.06 3.53
C MET A 144 -22.18 -4.07 4.58
N SER A 145 -22.99 -5.05 4.19
CA SER A 145 -23.46 -6.12 5.08
C SER A 145 -22.38 -7.14 5.45
N GLU A 146 -21.37 -7.37 4.60
CA GLU A 146 -20.21 -8.22 4.94
C GLU A 146 -19.28 -7.54 5.95
N LEU A 147 -19.11 -6.23 5.85
CA LEU A 147 -18.23 -5.46 6.74
C LEU A 147 -18.91 -5.14 8.08
N MET A 148 -20.24 -5.01 8.08
CA MET A 148 -21.06 -4.88 9.31
C MET A 148 -21.35 -6.22 10.00
N ASP A 149 -20.94 -7.36 9.45
CA ASP A 149 -21.00 -8.65 10.17
C ASP A 149 -19.66 -8.96 10.87
N PRO A 150 -19.65 -9.08 12.21
CA PRO A 150 -18.46 -9.43 13.00
C PRO A 150 -17.68 -10.66 12.52
N ALA A 151 -18.35 -11.70 12.05
CA ALA A 151 -17.69 -12.92 11.59
C ALA A 151 -17.06 -12.74 10.21
N THR A 152 -17.79 -12.17 9.26
CA THR A 152 -17.36 -11.95 7.87
C THR A 152 -16.26 -10.88 7.78
N SER A 153 -16.34 -9.80 8.57
CA SER A 153 -15.26 -8.81 8.69
C SER A 153 -13.96 -9.42 9.23
N ALA A 154 -14.06 -10.36 10.18
CA ALA A 154 -12.92 -11.14 10.68
C ALA A 154 -12.37 -12.13 9.62
N VAL A 155 -13.23 -12.80 8.84
CA VAL A 155 -12.79 -13.66 7.72
C VAL A 155 -11.94 -12.85 6.74
N LYS A 156 -12.45 -11.70 6.27
CA LYS A 156 -11.74 -10.79 5.36
C LYS A 156 -10.39 -10.33 5.92
N PHE A 157 -10.33 -10.02 7.21
CA PHE A 157 -9.07 -9.70 7.88
C PHE A 157 -8.06 -10.86 7.81
N TYR A 158 -8.48 -12.09 8.15
CA TYR A 158 -7.60 -13.27 8.11
C TYR A 158 -7.21 -13.71 6.71
N GLU A 159 -8.07 -13.52 5.70
CA GLU A 159 -7.74 -13.74 4.29
C GLU A 159 -6.65 -12.79 3.83
N LYS A 160 -6.76 -11.49 4.17
CA LYS A 160 -5.70 -10.51 3.91
C LYS A 160 -4.44 -10.82 4.70
N LEU A 161 -4.54 -11.26 5.97
CA LEU A 161 -3.38 -11.67 6.77
C LEU A 161 -2.63 -12.82 6.11
N ARG A 162 -3.34 -13.85 5.61
CA ARG A 162 -2.74 -14.95 4.84
C ARG A 162 -2.03 -14.49 3.56
N GLN A 163 -2.47 -13.40 2.95
CA GLN A 163 -1.86 -12.80 1.76
C GLN A 163 -0.60 -11.97 2.07
N VAL A 164 -0.28 -11.68 3.35
CA VAL A 164 0.95 -10.98 3.75
C VAL A 164 2.11 -11.99 3.88
N PRO A 165 3.14 -11.98 3.00
CA PRO A 165 4.17 -13.01 3.01
C PRO A 165 5.01 -12.97 4.28
N GLY A 166 5.09 -14.09 5.00
CA GLY A 166 5.86 -14.20 6.24
C GLY A 166 5.24 -13.52 7.46
N TRP A 167 3.94 -13.21 7.44
CA TRP A 167 3.22 -12.62 8.59
C TRP A 167 3.45 -13.37 9.91
N GLN A 168 3.68 -14.69 9.85
CA GLN A 168 3.95 -15.56 11.00
C GLN A 168 5.22 -15.14 11.76
N ALA A 169 6.19 -14.49 11.10
CA ALA A 169 7.43 -13.99 11.69
C ALA A 169 7.45 -12.46 11.91
N MET A 170 6.46 -11.73 11.37
CA MET A 170 6.38 -10.27 11.56
C MET A 170 6.00 -9.90 13.00
N PRO A 171 6.48 -8.75 13.53
CA PRO A 171 5.89 -8.10 14.70
C PRO A 171 4.39 -7.86 14.51
N VAL A 172 3.59 -7.90 15.57
CA VAL A 172 2.11 -7.83 15.44
C VAL A 172 1.67 -6.55 14.75
N THR A 173 2.24 -5.39 15.09
CA THR A 173 1.91 -4.12 14.42
C THR A 173 2.26 -4.12 12.93
N ARG A 174 3.32 -4.82 12.51
CA ARG A 174 3.67 -4.95 11.09
C ARG A 174 2.68 -5.85 10.34
N ALA A 175 2.25 -6.94 10.96
CA ALA A 175 1.25 -7.84 10.38
C ALA A 175 -0.14 -7.16 10.29
N ALA A 176 -0.57 -6.49 11.36
CA ALA A 176 -1.80 -5.70 11.40
C ALA A 176 -1.82 -4.60 10.33
N GLN A 177 -0.77 -3.77 10.27
CA GLN A 177 -0.69 -2.70 9.29
C GLN A 177 -0.56 -3.19 7.83
N ALA A 178 0.12 -4.32 7.59
CA ALA A 178 0.21 -4.90 6.24
C ALA A 178 -1.16 -5.37 5.72
N VAL A 179 -2.07 -5.74 6.62
CA VAL A 179 -3.46 -6.06 6.33
C VAL A 179 -4.31 -4.79 6.16
N GLN A 180 -4.34 -3.93 7.18
CA GLN A 180 -5.26 -2.79 7.26
C GLN A 180 -4.90 -1.64 6.33
N ARG A 181 -3.60 -1.34 6.21
CA ARG A 181 -3.07 -0.15 5.52
C ARG A 181 -3.58 1.17 6.12
N SER A 182 -3.84 1.18 7.44
CA SER A 182 -4.35 2.32 8.21
C SER A 182 -3.39 3.52 8.19
N ALA A 183 -3.90 4.70 8.54
CA ALA A 183 -3.11 5.93 8.65
C ALA A 183 -2.10 5.92 9.82
N TYR A 184 -2.30 5.03 10.81
CA TYR A 184 -1.56 4.99 12.08
C TYR A 184 -0.77 3.67 12.27
N PRO A 185 0.31 3.44 11.50
CA PRO A 185 0.89 2.11 11.26
C PRO A 185 1.52 1.39 12.45
N ASP A 186 1.91 2.13 13.50
CA ASP A 186 2.64 1.59 14.64
C ASP A 186 1.77 1.39 15.89
N ALA A 187 0.53 1.90 15.90
CA ALA A 187 -0.32 1.99 17.09
C ALA A 187 -0.75 0.62 17.65
N TYR A 188 -0.94 -0.38 16.78
CA TYR A 188 -1.27 -1.76 17.17
C TYR A 188 -0.22 -2.45 18.07
N ALA A 189 0.97 -1.86 18.24
CA ALA A 189 1.99 -2.36 19.16
C ALA A 189 1.54 -2.27 20.64
N ASP A 190 0.77 -1.23 21.00
CA ASP A 190 0.30 -1.02 22.36
C ASP A 190 -0.76 -2.08 22.76
N ASP A 191 -1.53 -2.58 21.78
CA ASP A 191 -2.57 -3.60 21.94
C ASP A 191 -2.07 -5.06 21.90
N GLU A 192 -0.83 -5.34 21.45
CA GLU A 192 -0.29 -6.72 21.41
C GLU A 192 -0.34 -7.39 22.80
N ALA A 193 -0.07 -6.63 23.86
CA ALA A 193 -0.14 -7.10 25.24
C ALA A 193 -1.58 -7.44 25.71
N LEU A 194 -2.62 -6.76 25.18
CA LEU A 194 -4.02 -7.07 25.46
C LEU A 194 -4.46 -8.31 24.67
N ALA A 195 -4.13 -8.36 23.39
CA ALA A 195 -4.44 -9.48 22.50
C ALA A 195 -3.88 -10.82 23.00
N VAL A 196 -2.65 -10.84 23.53
CA VAL A 196 -2.05 -12.04 24.14
C VAL A 196 -2.83 -12.48 25.40
N ARG A 197 -3.29 -11.57 26.25
CA ARG A 197 -4.11 -11.91 27.44
C ARG A 197 -5.46 -12.50 27.03
N LEU A 198 -6.11 -11.91 26.02
CA LEU A 198 -7.37 -12.40 25.47
C LEU A 198 -7.22 -13.80 24.86
N ILE A 199 -6.11 -14.10 24.17
CA ILE A 199 -5.82 -15.46 23.68
C ILE A 199 -5.62 -16.47 24.81
N GLY A 200 -5.07 -16.06 25.96
CA GLY A 200 -5.02 -16.93 27.15
C GLY A 200 -6.41 -17.22 27.72
N GLN A 201 -7.24 -16.18 27.89
CA GLN A 201 -8.56 -16.28 28.53
C GLN A 201 -9.63 -16.95 27.65
N LEU A 202 -9.64 -16.64 26.35
CA LEU A 202 -10.48 -17.31 25.36
C LEU A 202 -9.88 -18.65 24.90
N GLY A 203 -8.59 -18.88 25.18
CA GLY A 203 -7.83 -20.07 24.79
C GLY A 203 -8.38 -21.37 25.34
N GLY A 204 -8.75 -21.38 26.63
CA GLY A 204 -9.30 -22.55 27.33
C GLY A 204 -10.75 -22.91 27.00
N ALA A 205 -11.41 -22.18 26.09
CA ALA A 205 -12.72 -22.56 25.58
C ALA A 205 -12.56 -23.63 24.49
N ASP A 206 -12.69 -24.91 24.85
CA ASP A 206 -12.70 -26.03 23.91
C ASP A 206 -13.85 -25.91 22.90
N VAL A 207 -13.58 -26.30 21.64
CA VAL A 207 -14.60 -26.46 20.60
C VAL A 207 -14.34 -27.78 19.87
N SER A 208 -14.68 -28.87 20.55
CA SER A 208 -14.39 -30.24 20.13
C SER A 208 -15.25 -30.70 18.95
N ASN A 209 -14.61 -31.31 17.96
CA ASN A 209 -15.16 -32.21 16.95
C ASN A 209 -16.32 -31.72 16.05
N ALA A 210 -15.97 -31.41 14.80
CA ALA A 210 -16.72 -31.87 13.63
C ALA A 210 -15.75 -32.59 12.68
N ALA A 211 -16.18 -33.67 12.03
CA ALA A 211 -15.28 -34.64 11.40
C ALA A 211 -14.82 -34.27 9.97
N THR A 212 -13.71 -34.87 9.56
CA THR A 212 -13.00 -34.62 8.30
C THR A 212 -13.74 -35.12 7.05
N THR A 213 -13.85 -34.26 6.02
CA THR A 213 -13.73 -34.67 4.61
C THR A 213 -12.78 -33.70 3.89
N SER A 214 -11.67 -34.22 3.37
CA SER A 214 -10.66 -33.42 2.68
C SER A 214 -10.97 -33.29 1.19
N ALA A 215 -11.10 -32.05 0.71
CA ALA A 215 -10.89 -31.69 -0.69
C ALA A 215 -9.67 -30.77 -0.74
N ASP A 216 -8.57 -31.25 -1.32
CA ASP A 216 -7.30 -30.51 -1.36
C ASP A 216 -7.29 -29.50 -2.51
N CYS A 217 -6.90 -28.27 -2.19
CA CYS A 217 -6.74 -27.15 -3.13
C CYS A 217 -5.48 -26.33 -2.81
N SER A 218 -4.39 -27.00 -2.41
CA SER A 218 -3.08 -26.36 -2.26
C SER A 218 -2.15 -26.63 -3.46
N THR A 219 -2.29 -25.84 -4.53
CA THR A 219 -1.20 -25.66 -5.50
C THR A 219 -0.90 -24.19 -5.80
N THR A 220 0.39 -23.85 -5.80
CA THR A 220 0.91 -22.68 -6.50
C THR A 220 1.19 -23.07 -7.95
N ASP A 221 0.20 -22.90 -8.83
CA ASP A 221 0.35 -23.14 -10.25
C ASP A 221 0.29 -21.85 -11.07
N VAL A 222 1.09 -21.81 -12.14
CA VAL A 222 0.92 -20.86 -13.23
C VAL A 222 -0.43 -21.12 -13.88
N VAL A 223 -1.28 -20.09 -13.98
CA VAL A 223 -2.61 -20.23 -14.62
C VAL A 223 -2.45 -20.22 -16.13
N ASP A 224 -1.99 -21.34 -16.67
CA ASP A 224 -1.87 -21.58 -18.10
C ASP A 224 -3.23 -21.44 -18.80
N GLY A 225 -3.22 -21.07 -20.06
CA GLY A 225 -4.42 -20.75 -20.82
C GLY A 225 -4.10 -20.23 -22.21
N ARG A 226 -4.68 -20.87 -23.22
CA ARG A 226 -4.68 -20.37 -24.59
C ARG A 226 -5.58 -19.15 -24.69
N VAL A 227 -5.15 -18.13 -25.43
CA VAL A 227 -5.93 -16.92 -25.69
C VAL A 227 -7.26 -17.29 -26.36
N THR A 228 -8.33 -16.59 -26.02
CA THR A 228 -9.67 -16.80 -26.56
C THR A 228 -10.36 -15.48 -26.91
N THR A 229 -11.47 -15.56 -27.63
CA THR A 229 -12.31 -14.38 -27.91
C THR A 229 -12.99 -13.88 -26.62
N PRO A 230 -13.10 -12.55 -26.41
CA PRO A 230 -13.70 -11.98 -25.19
C PRO A 230 -15.24 -12.13 -25.11
N VAL A 231 -15.82 -12.79 -26.11
CA VAL A 231 -17.23 -13.15 -26.27
C VAL A 231 -17.28 -14.56 -26.88
N SER A 232 -18.44 -15.21 -26.94
CA SER A 232 -18.52 -16.58 -27.48
C SER A 232 -18.03 -16.65 -28.95
N THR A 233 -17.41 -17.76 -29.35
CA THR A 233 -16.90 -17.93 -30.72
C THR A 233 -18.01 -17.86 -31.78
N ARG A 234 -19.23 -18.30 -31.45
CA ARG A 234 -20.44 -18.13 -32.29
C ARG A 234 -20.84 -16.66 -32.50
N THR A 235 -20.41 -15.76 -31.63
CA THR A 235 -20.71 -14.32 -31.66
C THR A 235 -19.50 -13.46 -32.01
N ALA A 236 -18.30 -14.03 -32.20
CA ALA A 236 -17.08 -13.27 -32.50
C ALA A 236 -17.16 -12.47 -33.83
N GLY A 237 -18.04 -12.89 -34.76
CA GLY A 237 -18.34 -12.15 -35.99
C GLY A 237 -19.16 -10.86 -35.81
N SER A 238 -19.48 -10.45 -34.58
CA SER A 238 -20.11 -9.15 -34.27
C SER A 238 -19.11 -7.99 -34.07
N ASP A 239 -17.82 -8.28 -34.25
CA ASP A 239 -16.70 -7.33 -34.28
C ASP A 239 -16.91 -6.24 -35.35
N ARG A 240 -16.86 -4.97 -34.94
CA ARG A 240 -17.05 -3.81 -35.82
C ARG A 240 -15.77 -3.38 -36.55
N ARG A 241 -14.59 -3.88 -36.15
CA ARG A 241 -13.26 -3.51 -36.70
C ARG A 241 -13.04 -2.00 -36.73
N ASN A 242 -13.46 -1.33 -35.65
CA ASN A 242 -13.48 0.13 -35.59
C ASN A 242 -12.29 0.75 -34.85
N PHE A 243 -11.26 -0.05 -34.50
CA PHE A 243 -9.97 0.46 -34.03
C PHE A 243 -9.41 1.55 -34.95
N GLY A 244 -8.80 2.58 -34.38
CA GLY A 244 -8.25 3.73 -35.11
C GLY A 244 -9.29 4.70 -35.72
N SER A 245 -10.59 4.41 -35.61
CA SER A 245 -11.65 5.31 -36.12
C SER A 245 -11.59 6.70 -35.50
N SER A 246 -11.91 7.74 -36.28
CA SER A 246 -11.90 9.14 -35.83
C SER A 246 -13.32 9.74 -35.77
N GLY A 247 -13.57 10.56 -34.75
CA GLY A 247 -14.91 11.12 -34.50
C GLY A 247 -15.06 11.68 -33.10
N GLY A 248 -16.07 12.53 -32.89
CA GLY A 248 -16.26 13.32 -31.66
C GLY A 248 -16.61 12.56 -30.37
N ARG A 249 -16.51 11.22 -30.36
CA ARG A 249 -16.67 10.39 -29.15
C ARG A 249 -15.35 9.99 -28.51
N TRP A 250 -14.21 10.23 -29.17
CA TRP A 250 -12.90 9.71 -28.79
C TRP A 250 -11.85 10.82 -28.84
N ALA A 251 -10.97 10.91 -27.84
CA ALA A 251 -10.07 12.06 -27.71
C ALA A 251 -8.89 12.03 -28.70
N ARG A 252 -8.45 10.85 -29.15
CA ARG A 252 -7.37 10.66 -30.14
C ARG A 252 -7.65 9.52 -31.13
N GLY A 253 -8.93 9.17 -31.32
CA GLY A 253 -9.37 7.99 -32.08
C GLY A 253 -9.76 6.81 -31.18
N HIS A 254 -10.37 5.79 -31.77
CA HIS A 254 -10.85 4.59 -31.09
C HIS A 254 -9.71 3.62 -30.73
N THR A 255 -9.60 3.23 -29.47
CA THR A 255 -8.45 2.48 -28.93
C THR A 255 -8.71 0.98 -28.76
N GLY A 256 -9.97 0.54 -28.88
CA GLY A 256 -10.38 -0.86 -28.91
C GLY A 256 -11.07 -1.28 -30.20
N THR A 257 -11.77 -2.42 -30.17
CA THR A 257 -12.84 -2.77 -31.13
C THR A 257 -14.13 -3.04 -30.37
N ASP A 258 -15.26 -2.72 -30.99
CA ASP A 258 -16.59 -2.95 -30.42
C ASP A 258 -17.19 -4.26 -30.93
N PHE A 259 -17.70 -5.10 -30.02
CA PHE A 259 -18.53 -6.26 -30.35
C PHE A 259 -20.00 -5.89 -30.14
N SER A 260 -20.73 -5.64 -31.24
CA SER A 260 -22.15 -5.22 -31.19
C SER A 260 -23.07 -6.39 -30.84
N LEU A 261 -23.57 -6.43 -29.60
CA LEU A 261 -24.17 -7.60 -28.98
C LEU A 261 -25.34 -7.23 -28.07
N SER A 262 -26.30 -8.13 -27.89
CA SER A 262 -27.40 -7.92 -26.95
C SER A 262 -26.88 -7.71 -25.52
N CYS A 263 -27.50 -6.77 -24.78
CA CYS A 263 -27.24 -6.62 -23.36
C CYS A 263 -27.50 -7.95 -22.62
N GLY A 264 -26.66 -8.30 -21.65
CA GLY A 264 -26.67 -9.61 -20.98
C GLY A 264 -25.84 -10.70 -21.67
N THR A 265 -25.27 -10.47 -22.87
CA THR A 265 -24.37 -11.45 -23.49
C THR A 265 -23.12 -11.66 -22.62
N PRO A 266 -22.71 -12.91 -22.32
CA PRO A 266 -21.50 -13.19 -21.55
C PRO A 266 -20.23 -12.56 -22.12
N VAL A 267 -19.50 -11.85 -21.26
CA VAL A 267 -18.14 -11.34 -21.51
C VAL A 267 -17.15 -12.28 -20.85
N LEU A 268 -16.15 -12.73 -21.61
CA LEU A 268 -15.14 -13.71 -21.21
C LEU A 268 -13.76 -13.05 -21.09
N ALA A 269 -12.92 -13.53 -20.18
CA ALA A 269 -11.50 -13.16 -20.18
C ALA A 269 -10.80 -13.73 -21.42
N ALA A 270 -10.19 -12.87 -22.24
CA ALA A 270 -9.45 -13.26 -23.44
C ALA A 270 -8.08 -13.91 -23.10
N THR A 271 -7.50 -13.55 -21.96
CA THR A 271 -6.26 -14.10 -21.40
C THR A 271 -6.49 -14.66 -19.99
N SER A 272 -5.65 -15.61 -19.55
CA SER A 272 -5.49 -15.87 -18.12
C SER A 272 -4.73 -14.71 -17.50
N GLY A 273 -5.09 -14.29 -16.28
CA GLY A 273 -4.42 -13.15 -15.64
C GLY A 273 -5.10 -12.66 -14.36
N ARG A 274 -4.57 -11.57 -13.80
CA ARG A 274 -5.16 -10.87 -12.67
C ARG A 274 -6.11 -9.78 -13.14
N VAL A 275 -7.30 -9.77 -12.56
CA VAL A 275 -8.31 -8.72 -12.71
C VAL A 275 -7.87 -7.45 -11.99
N VAL A 276 -8.02 -6.30 -12.66
CA VAL A 276 -7.99 -4.96 -12.06
C VAL A 276 -9.29 -4.26 -12.46
N ILE A 277 -10.01 -3.66 -11.51
CA ILE A 277 -11.28 -2.94 -11.78
C ILE A 277 -11.13 -1.46 -11.45
N GLU A 278 -11.16 -0.62 -12.47
CA GLU A 278 -11.18 0.83 -12.34
C GLU A 278 -12.62 1.36 -12.43
N THR A 279 -13.01 2.27 -11.54
CA THR A 279 -14.37 2.83 -11.47
C THR A 279 -14.41 4.35 -11.62
N ASP A 280 -13.27 4.98 -11.90
CA ASP A 280 -13.13 6.42 -12.20
C ASP A 280 -13.17 6.72 -13.71
N GLN A 281 -13.01 5.68 -14.55
CA GLN A 281 -13.03 5.74 -16.01
C GLN A 281 -14.45 5.94 -16.57
N GLY A 282 -15.04 7.11 -16.34
CA GLY A 282 -16.43 7.41 -16.68
C GLY A 282 -16.82 7.25 -18.16
N TRP A 283 -15.84 7.15 -19.07
CA TRP A 283 -16.09 6.76 -20.46
C TRP A 283 -16.54 5.29 -20.59
N ALA A 284 -15.94 4.39 -19.81
CA ALA A 284 -16.22 2.95 -19.81
C ALA A 284 -17.53 2.59 -19.06
N GLY A 285 -18.08 3.53 -18.29
CA GLY A 285 -19.28 3.34 -17.48
C GLY A 285 -18.97 3.18 -16.00
N ARG A 286 -19.64 2.23 -15.33
CA ARG A 286 -19.42 1.99 -13.89
C ARG A 286 -18.14 1.22 -13.59
N TRP A 287 -17.65 0.44 -14.55
CA TRP A 287 -16.46 -0.38 -14.44
C TRP A 287 -15.70 -0.40 -15.76
N LEU A 288 -14.41 -0.14 -15.70
CA LEU A 288 -13.43 -0.64 -16.66
C LEU A 288 -12.73 -1.83 -16.01
N VAL A 289 -12.99 -3.03 -16.53
CA VAL A 289 -12.30 -4.24 -16.07
C VAL A 289 -11.07 -4.45 -16.95
N LYS A 290 -9.95 -4.84 -16.35
CA LYS A 290 -8.70 -5.17 -17.03
C LYS A 290 -8.25 -6.56 -16.59
N VAL A 291 -7.68 -7.36 -17.48
CA VAL A 291 -7.05 -8.66 -17.16
C VAL A 291 -5.60 -8.60 -17.63
N SER A 292 -4.67 -8.58 -16.67
CA SER A 292 -3.23 -8.42 -16.90
C SER A 292 -2.48 -9.73 -16.68
N THR A 293 -1.53 -10.05 -17.57
CA THR A 293 -0.60 -11.18 -17.39
C THR A 293 0.59 -10.85 -16.47
N GLY A 294 0.84 -9.57 -16.19
CA GLY A 294 1.97 -9.12 -15.36
C GLY A 294 2.24 -7.62 -15.47
N GLU A 295 3.06 -7.09 -14.57
CA GLU A 295 3.48 -5.68 -14.61
C GLU A 295 4.31 -5.39 -15.87
N GLY A 296 3.96 -4.33 -16.61
CA GLY A 296 4.58 -3.99 -17.89
C GLY A 296 4.30 -5.00 -19.03
N ALA A 297 3.31 -5.87 -18.88
CA ALA A 297 3.00 -6.96 -19.80
C ALA A 297 1.56 -6.90 -20.35
N LEU A 298 1.24 -7.84 -21.24
CA LEU A 298 -0.04 -7.97 -21.94
C LEU A 298 -1.24 -7.80 -21.00
N THR A 299 -2.04 -6.78 -21.26
CA THR A 299 -3.23 -6.45 -20.48
C THR A 299 -4.41 -6.21 -21.43
N THR A 300 -5.53 -6.88 -21.19
CA THR A 300 -6.76 -6.77 -21.99
C THR A 300 -7.83 -6.01 -21.22
N TRP A 301 -8.54 -5.07 -21.85
CA TRP A 301 -9.50 -4.17 -21.18
C TRP A 301 -10.93 -4.43 -21.68
N TYR A 302 -11.93 -4.23 -20.81
CA TYR A 302 -13.33 -4.57 -21.02
C TYR A 302 -14.23 -3.46 -20.45
N ALA A 303 -15.00 -2.79 -21.31
CA ALA A 303 -15.81 -1.62 -20.97
C ALA A 303 -17.30 -1.78 -21.33
N HIS A 304 -18.12 -0.83 -20.87
CA HIS A 304 -19.58 -0.70 -21.07
C HIS A 304 -20.46 -1.79 -20.43
N MET A 305 -19.88 -2.80 -19.79
CA MET A 305 -20.58 -3.93 -19.16
C MET A 305 -21.69 -3.51 -18.18
N GLN A 306 -22.83 -4.19 -18.23
CA GLN A 306 -23.96 -3.95 -17.32
C GLN A 306 -23.77 -4.63 -15.96
N ARG A 307 -23.02 -5.72 -15.93
CA ARG A 307 -22.76 -6.54 -14.75
C ARG A 307 -21.34 -7.09 -14.84
N VAL A 308 -20.62 -7.04 -13.73
CA VAL A 308 -19.32 -7.71 -13.56
C VAL A 308 -19.53 -8.91 -12.64
N LEU A 309 -18.87 -10.02 -12.95
CA LEU A 309 -19.01 -11.33 -12.30
C LEU A 309 -17.78 -11.76 -11.50
N VAL A 310 -16.71 -10.96 -11.54
CA VAL A 310 -15.44 -11.19 -10.84
C VAL A 310 -15.06 -9.98 -9.99
N SER A 311 -14.34 -10.24 -8.91
CA SER A 311 -13.85 -9.20 -7.98
C SER A 311 -12.54 -8.59 -8.46
N ASP A 312 -12.24 -7.37 -7.98
CA ASP A 312 -10.92 -6.77 -8.15
C ASP A 312 -9.81 -7.66 -7.54
N GLY A 313 -8.66 -7.72 -8.20
CA GLY A 313 -7.54 -8.57 -7.83
C GLY A 313 -7.75 -10.08 -8.02
N ALA A 314 -8.93 -10.55 -8.45
CA ALA A 314 -9.19 -11.96 -8.72
C ALA A 314 -8.27 -12.51 -9.82
N VAL A 315 -7.95 -13.81 -9.77
CA VAL A 315 -7.24 -14.48 -10.88
C VAL A 315 -8.28 -15.21 -11.73
N VAL A 316 -8.27 -14.96 -13.03
CA VAL A 316 -9.20 -15.53 -14.00
C VAL A 316 -8.46 -16.39 -15.02
N ARG A 317 -9.12 -17.45 -15.51
CA ARG A 317 -8.65 -18.25 -16.65
C ARG A 317 -9.13 -17.64 -17.96
N ALA A 318 -8.36 -17.78 -19.03
CA ALA A 318 -8.86 -17.53 -20.38
C ALA A 318 -10.16 -18.33 -20.62
N GLY A 319 -11.21 -17.67 -21.10
CA GLY A 319 -12.55 -18.23 -21.32
C GLY A 319 -13.48 -18.20 -20.11
N GLN A 320 -13.00 -17.82 -18.92
CA GLN A 320 -13.86 -17.59 -17.76
C GLN A 320 -14.77 -16.38 -17.99
N GLN A 321 -16.07 -16.50 -17.68
CA GLN A 321 -16.97 -15.34 -17.72
C GLN A 321 -16.61 -14.33 -16.62
N ILE A 322 -16.37 -13.09 -17.04
CA ILE A 322 -16.01 -11.96 -16.16
C ILE A 322 -17.13 -10.91 -16.05
N GLY A 323 -18.14 -10.96 -16.92
CA GLY A 323 -19.27 -10.05 -16.87
C GLY A 323 -20.31 -10.27 -17.95
N GLU A 324 -21.06 -9.22 -18.25
CA GLU A 324 -22.12 -9.16 -19.25
C GLU A 324 -22.08 -7.86 -20.05
N VAL A 325 -22.27 -7.97 -21.37
CA VAL A 325 -22.44 -6.85 -22.30
C VAL A 325 -23.51 -5.89 -21.78
N GLY A 326 -23.23 -4.59 -21.89
CA GLY A 326 -24.11 -3.53 -21.45
C GLY A 326 -24.04 -2.29 -22.33
N THR A 327 -24.50 -1.17 -21.79
CA THR A 327 -24.49 0.14 -22.46
C THR A 327 -24.16 1.28 -21.48
N LEU A 328 -23.39 1.00 -20.43
CA LEU A 328 -22.99 2.01 -19.43
C LEU A 328 -21.88 2.92 -19.97
N GLY A 329 -21.84 4.20 -19.57
CA GLY A 329 -20.79 5.14 -20.00
C GLY A 329 -21.07 5.79 -21.35
N ASN A 330 -20.03 6.05 -22.14
CA ASN A 330 -20.10 6.72 -23.46
C ASN A 330 -20.55 5.76 -24.58
N SER A 331 -21.66 5.05 -24.36
CA SER A 331 -22.23 4.09 -25.32
C SER A 331 -23.46 4.65 -26.04
N THR A 332 -23.76 4.12 -27.22
CA THR A 332 -25.00 4.38 -28.00
C THR A 332 -25.94 3.17 -28.07
N GLY A 333 -25.57 2.05 -27.45
CA GLY A 333 -26.32 0.79 -27.47
C GLY A 333 -25.48 -0.38 -26.98
N CYS A 334 -26.12 -1.53 -26.77
CA CYS A 334 -25.45 -2.70 -26.19
C CYS A 334 -24.23 -3.16 -27.02
N HIS A 335 -23.04 -3.15 -26.40
CA HIS A 335 -21.82 -3.72 -26.96
C HIS A 335 -20.78 -3.99 -25.85
N LEU A 336 -19.79 -4.84 -26.16
CA LEU A 336 -18.53 -4.86 -25.42
C LEU A 336 -17.53 -3.99 -26.19
N HIS A 337 -16.93 -3.00 -25.53
CA HIS A 337 -15.70 -2.39 -26.01
C HIS A 337 -14.51 -3.12 -25.39
N PHE A 338 -13.55 -3.53 -26.22
CA PHE A 338 -12.43 -4.40 -25.85
C PHE A 338 -11.12 -3.83 -26.38
N GLU A 339 -10.10 -3.71 -25.53
CA GLU A 339 -8.76 -3.18 -25.89
C GLU A 339 -7.64 -4.16 -25.55
N VAL A 340 -6.50 -4.05 -26.25
CA VAL A 340 -5.31 -4.89 -26.05
C VAL A 340 -4.07 -4.02 -25.92
N HIS A 341 -3.42 -4.09 -24.76
CA HIS A 341 -2.20 -3.35 -24.40
C HIS A 341 -1.03 -4.32 -24.22
N PRO A 342 -0.15 -4.55 -25.22
CA PRO A 342 0.89 -5.58 -25.16
C PRO A 342 1.95 -5.35 -24.08
N ARG A 343 2.07 -4.13 -23.55
CA ARG A 343 3.04 -3.70 -22.52
C ARG A 343 2.36 -3.12 -21.28
N GLY A 344 1.03 -3.22 -21.18
CA GLY A 344 0.25 -2.65 -20.07
C GLY A 344 0.36 -1.12 -19.96
N GLY A 345 0.56 -0.43 -21.09
CA GLY A 345 0.66 1.02 -21.13
C GLY A 345 -0.67 1.75 -20.93
N SER A 346 -0.63 3.08 -21.02
CA SER A 346 -1.83 3.91 -20.96
C SER A 346 -2.67 3.88 -22.25
N ILE A 347 -3.93 4.31 -22.15
CA ILE A 347 -4.97 4.19 -23.21
C ILE A 347 -4.56 4.76 -24.59
N TYR A 348 -3.57 5.64 -24.69
CA TYR A 348 -3.06 6.20 -25.97
C TYR A 348 -1.55 5.95 -26.19
N GLU A 349 -0.96 4.93 -25.55
CA GLU A 349 0.50 4.70 -25.52
C GLU A 349 0.93 3.37 -26.16
N ASP A 350 0.16 2.30 -25.96
CA ASP A 350 0.42 0.98 -26.56
C ASP A 350 -0.81 0.17 -27.07
N PRO A 351 -2.04 0.70 -27.23
CA PRO A 351 -3.13 -0.12 -27.74
C PRO A 351 -2.84 -0.60 -29.17
N VAL A 352 -3.20 -1.86 -29.46
CA VAL A 352 -3.13 -2.47 -30.79
C VAL A 352 -4.51 -2.92 -31.25
N ASP A 353 -4.72 -3.04 -32.57
CA ASP A 353 -5.98 -3.52 -33.14
C ASP A 353 -6.38 -4.89 -32.53
N PRO A 354 -7.46 -4.96 -31.72
CA PRO A 354 -7.81 -6.19 -31.03
C PRO A 354 -8.33 -7.27 -31.98
N SER A 355 -8.91 -6.89 -33.11
CA SER A 355 -9.37 -7.78 -34.18
C SER A 355 -8.18 -8.44 -34.87
N GLU A 356 -7.14 -7.66 -35.22
CA GLU A 356 -5.89 -8.17 -35.76
C GLU A 356 -5.17 -9.06 -34.74
N TRP A 357 -5.11 -8.62 -33.47
CA TRP A 357 -4.45 -9.35 -32.39
C TRP A 357 -5.13 -10.69 -32.08
N LEU A 358 -6.45 -10.72 -31.92
CA LEU A 358 -7.22 -11.96 -31.72
C LEU A 358 -7.08 -12.90 -32.91
N SER A 359 -7.03 -12.39 -34.14
CA SER A 359 -6.89 -13.23 -35.36
C SER A 359 -5.58 -14.03 -35.42
N ARG A 360 -4.54 -13.57 -34.70
CA ARG A 360 -3.25 -14.27 -34.61
C ARG A 360 -3.15 -15.17 -33.37
N HIS A 361 -3.52 -14.66 -32.21
CA HIS A 361 -3.18 -15.30 -30.94
C HIS A 361 -4.26 -16.25 -30.40
N VAL A 362 -5.51 -16.20 -30.88
CA VAL A 362 -6.56 -17.12 -30.36
C VAL A 362 -6.18 -18.58 -30.61
N GLY A 363 -6.06 -19.35 -29.53
CA GLY A 363 -5.53 -20.71 -29.54
C GLY A 363 -4.03 -20.84 -29.20
N GLU A 364 -3.27 -19.74 -29.14
CA GLU A 364 -1.87 -19.70 -28.69
C GLU A 364 -1.77 -19.44 -27.17
N THR A 365 -0.68 -19.88 -26.54
CA THR A 365 -0.39 -19.53 -25.14
C THR A 365 0.07 -18.07 -25.05
N ALA A 366 -0.54 -17.27 -24.17
CA ALA A 366 -0.20 -15.86 -24.02
C ALA A 366 1.28 -15.66 -23.64
N PRO A 367 2.01 -14.71 -24.27
CA PRO A 367 3.45 -14.55 -24.10
C PRO A 367 3.83 -14.21 -22.66
N GLN A 368 4.61 -15.09 -22.05
CA GLN A 368 5.16 -14.94 -20.70
C GLN A 368 6.42 -14.07 -20.72
N VAL A 369 6.55 -13.13 -19.77
CA VAL A 369 7.80 -12.41 -19.54
C VAL A 369 8.66 -13.22 -18.57
N GLN A 370 9.92 -13.46 -18.93
CA GLN A 370 10.89 -14.13 -18.05
C GLN A 370 11.11 -13.30 -16.79
N SER A 371 11.07 -13.94 -15.61
CA SER A 371 11.45 -13.29 -14.36
C SER A 371 12.89 -12.79 -14.43
N VAL A 372 13.10 -11.48 -14.34
CA VAL A 372 14.45 -10.89 -14.30
C VAL A 372 15.15 -11.38 -13.04
N ALA A 373 16.12 -12.27 -13.20
CA ALA A 373 16.87 -12.84 -12.09
C ALA A 373 17.59 -11.74 -11.31
N ALA A 374 17.54 -11.82 -9.97
CA ALA A 374 18.25 -10.88 -9.11
C ALA A 374 19.75 -10.93 -9.41
N ARG A 375 20.32 -9.81 -9.87
CA ARG A 375 21.78 -9.68 -10.05
C ARG A 375 22.46 -9.88 -8.68
N PRO A 376 23.51 -10.71 -8.58
CA PRO A 376 24.21 -10.92 -7.32
C PRO A 376 24.82 -9.59 -6.83
N ALA A 377 24.70 -9.32 -5.53
CA ALA A 377 25.32 -8.16 -4.92
C ALA A 377 26.83 -8.21 -5.10
N THR A 378 27.42 -7.12 -5.60
CA THR A 378 28.87 -6.98 -5.69
C THR A 378 29.46 -6.92 -4.27
N GLY A 379 30.35 -7.86 -3.94
CA GLY A 379 30.83 -8.13 -2.57
C GLY A 379 31.73 -7.08 -1.94
N GLY A 380 31.57 -5.80 -2.28
CA GLY A 380 32.34 -4.68 -1.72
C GLY A 380 31.64 -4.01 -0.53
N SER A 381 32.46 -3.47 0.38
CA SER A 381 32.03 -2.56 1.45
C SER A 381 31.98 -1.09 1.01
N ASP A 382 32.18 -0.80 -0.28
CA ASP A 382 31.92 0.52 -0.85
C ASP A 382 30.41 0.70 -1.12
N PHE A 383 29.93 1.93 -1.01
CA PHE A 383 28.52 2.29 -1.16
C PHE A 383 28.33 3.65 -1.84
N VAL A 384 27.12 3.92 -2.31
CA VAL A 384 26.70 5.17 -2.95
C VAL A 384 25.80 5.98 -2.01
N LEU A 385 26.23 7.19 -1.68
CA LEU A 385 25.50 8.18 -0.88
C LEU A 385 24.97 9.29 -1.79
N ALA A 386 23.72 9.72 -1.59
CA ALA A 386 23.12 10.81 -2.34
C ALA A 386 22.43 11.87 -1.46
N SER A 387 22.36 13.10 -1.97
CA SER A 387 21.50 14.17 -1.45
C SER A 387 20.54 14.61 -2.56
N PHE A 388 19.26 14.75 -2.24
CA PHE A 388 18.24 15.09 -3.24
C PHE A 388 17.06 15.87 -2.65
N ASN A 389 16.98 17.17 -2.94
CA ASN A 389 15.71 17.89 -2.84
C ASN A 389 14.81 17.44 -4.01
N VAL A 390 13.70 16.78 -3.71
CA VAL A 390 12.79 16.19 -4.71
C VAL A 390 11.69 17.15 -5.18
N LEU A 391 11.74 18.42 -4.74
CA LEU A 391 10.78 19.48 -5.01
C LEU A 391 9.36 19.11 -4.56
N GLY A 392 8.88 19.73 -3.50
CA GLY A 392 7.65 19.35 -2.81
C GLY A 392 6.42 19.34 -3.71
N HIS A 393 5.52 18.38 -3.50
CA HIS A 393 4.25 18.24 -4.21
C HIS A 393 3.49 19.57 -4.32
N SER A 394 3.47 20.37 -3.23
CA SER A 394 2.85 21.70 -3.16
C SER A 394 3.35 22.70 -4.21
N HIS A 395 4.62 22.62 -4.63
CA HIS A 395 5.18 23.46 -5.69
C HIS A 395 4.58 23.15 -7.07
N THR A 396 4.05 21.95 -7.24
CA THR A 396 3.40 21.45 -8.46
C THR A 396 1.89 21.27 -8.33
N GLY A 397 1.29 21.68 -7.21
CA GLY A 397 -0.16 21.72 -7.03
C GLY A 397 -0.79 23.00 -7.63
N PRO A 398 -2.13 23.14 -7.61
CA PRO A 398 -2.84 24.23 -8.28
C PRO A 398 -2.51 25.68 -7.84
N ARG A 399 -1.78 25.85 -6.74
CA ARG A 399 -1.29 27.15 -6.22
C ARG A 399 0.23 27.22 -6.14
N GLY A 400 0.93 26.24 -6.70
CA GLY A 400 2.39 26.12 -6.66
C GLY A 400 3.09 26.98 -7.72
N ASN A 401 4.29 27.46 -7.40
CA ASN A 401 5.10 28.26 -8.32
C ASN A 401 5.61 27.48 -9.56
N LYS A 402 5.39 26.17 -9.62
CA LYS A 402 5.68 25.27 -10.74
C LYS A 402 4.46 24.42 -11.12
N ALA A 403 3.25 24.96 -11.00
CA ALA A 403 2.00 24.27 -11.40
C ALA A 403 1.94 23.82 -12.88
N HIS A 404 2.90 24.22 -13.71
CA HIS A 404 3.09 23.77 -15.09
C HIS A 404 4.02 22.54 -15.23
N TRP A 405 4.61 22.04 -14.15
CA TRP A 405 5.38 20.79 -14.12
C TRP A 405 4.47 19.60 -13.81
N ALA A 406 4.94 18.38 -14.09
CA ALA A 406 4.27 17.17 -13.65
C ALA A 406 4.09 17.15 -12.11
N SER A 407 3.00 16.55 -11.63
CA SER A 407 2.68 16.47 -10.20
C SER A 407 3.80 15.77 -9.42
N GLY A 408 3.98 16.13 -8.14
CA GLY A 408 4.98 15.49 -7.28
C GLY A 408 4.88 13.96 -7.24
N VAL A 409 3.66 13.41 -7.35
CA VAL A 409 3.42 11.96 -7.46
C VAL A 409 4.12 11.38 -8.70
N SER A 410 3.87 11.95 -9.89
CA SER A 410 4.49 11.50 -11.15
C SER A 410 6.00 11.73 -11.19
N ARG A 411 6.47 12.86 -10.64
CA ARG A 411 7.91 13.16 -10.53
C ARG A 411 8.62 12.20 -9.58
N MET A 412 7.98 11.71 -8.52
CA MET A 412 8.63 10.81 -7.57
C MET A 412 8.94 9.44 -8.18
N SER A 413 8.06 8.89 -9.03
CA SER A 413 8.37 7.64 -9.77
C SER A 413 9.62 7.79 -10.64
N ARG A 414 9.82 8.97 -11.25
CA ARG A 414 11.04 9.30 -12.01
C ARG A 414 12.26 9.48 -11.10
N ALA A 415 12.09 10.11 -9.93
CA ALA A 415 13.14 10.26 -8.93
C ALA A 415 13.65 8.90 -8.42
N ILE A 416 12.76 7.93 -8.18
CA ILE A 416 13.11 6.54 -7.84
C ILE A 416 13.96 5.92 -8.95
N GLY A 417 13.53 6.03 -10.21
CA GLY A 417 14.30 5.53 -11.36
C GLY A 417 15.71 6.16 -11.48
N MET A 418 15.89 7.41 -11.06
CA MET A 418 17.21 8.04 -11.01
C MET A 418 18.09 7.45 -9.89
N LEU A 419 17.55 7.25 -8.69
CA LEU A 419 18.26 6.59 -7.59
C LEU A 419 18.70 5.18 -7.98
N ASP A 420 17.84 4.46 -8.69
CA ASP A 420 18.12 3.13 -9.22
C ASP A 420 19.22 3.15 -10.30
N SER A 421 19.20 4.12 -11.22
CA SER A 421 20.26 4.27 -12.25
C SER A 421 21.64 4.63 -11.71
N TYR A 422 21.70 5.22 -10.51
CA TYR A 422 22.94 5.53 -9.79
C TYR A 422 23.32 4.47 -8.75
N GLU A 423 22.57 3.37 -8.64
CA GLU A 423 22.71 2.30 -7.64
C GLU A 423 22.78 2.85 -6.19
N VAL A 424 21.99 3.87 -5.85
CA VAL A 424 22.09 4.61 -4.57
C VAL A 424 21.79 3.70 -3.36
N ASP A 425 22.75 3.57 -2.45
CA ASP A 425 22.59 2.77 -1.22
C ASP A 425 21.95 3.57 -0.07
N VAL A 426 22.22 4.87 0.03
CA VAL A 426 21.65 5.78 1.04
C VAL A 426 21.36 7.15 0.42
N VAL A 427 20.20 7.74 0.68
CA VAL A 427 19.82 9.09 0.24
C VAL A 427 19.23 9.93 1.36
N GLY A 428 19.72 11.15 1.51
CA GLY A 428 19.07 12.20 2.29
C GLY A 428 18.13 13.00 1.40
N PHE A 429 16.83 12.93 1.67
CA PHE A 429 15.80 13.67 0.94
C PHE A 429 15.50 15.02 1.59
N GLN A 430 15.15 16.00 0.74
CA GLN A 430 14.56 17.27 1.13
C GLN A 430 13.27 17.52 0.30
N GLU A 431 12.30 18.21 0.89
CA GLU A 431 10.94 18.43 0.38
C GLU A 431 10.13 17.17 0.02
N LEU A 432 10.46 16.00 0.60
CA LEU A 432 9.67 14.77 0.40
C LEU A 432 8.31 14.86 1.13
N GLN A 433 7.33 15.53 0.53
CA GLN A 433 5.98 15.67 1.10
C GLN A 433 5.21 14.34 1.04
N ARG A 434 4.17 14.20 1.87
CA ARG A 434 3.43 12.94 2.08
C ARG A 434 3.09 12.18 0.79
N ALA A 435 2.48 12.85 -0.20
CA ALA A 435 2.11 12.24 -1.47
C ALA A 435 3.30 11.69 -2.30
N GLN A 436 4.53 12.20 -2.09
CA GLN A 436 5.77 11.67 -2.68
C GLN A 436 6.34 10.52 -1.83
N TYR A 437 6.33 10.66 -0.51
CA TYR A 437 6.66 9.57 0.42
C TYR A 437 5.79 8.32 0.16
N ASP A 438 4.50 8.49 -0.15
CA ASP A 438 3.58 7.41 -0.47
C ASP A 438 3.94 6.70 -1.79
N VAL A 439 4.47 7.42 -2.79
CA VAL A 439 5.00 6.80 -4.02
C VAL A 439 6.28 6.04 -3.71
N LEU A 440 7.23 6.64 -2.98
CA LEU A 440 8.48 5.98 -2.58
C LEU A 440 8.22 4.67 -1.82
N THR A 441 7.31 4.69 -0.86
CA THR A 441 7.00 3.53 -0.02
C THR A 441 6.16 2.47 -0.73
N ARG A 442 5.31 2.81 -1.71
CA ARG A 442 4.59 1.83 -2.53
C ARG A 442 5.44 1.22 -3.64
N THR A 443 6.26 2.02 -4.32
CA THR A 443 6.99 1.63 -5.55
C THR A 443 8.43 1.18 -5.29
N ALA A 444 8.99 1.48 -4.12
CA ALA A 444 10.35 1.08 -3.75
C ALA A 444 10.52 0.76 -2.26
N GLY A 445 9.44 0.63 -1.49
CA GLY A 445 9.49 0.33 -0.05
C GLY A 445 9.90 -1.11 0.27
N ASP A 446 9.95 -1.98 -0.72
CA ASP A 446 10.51 -3.33 -0.72
C ASP A 446 12.05 -3.32 -0.77
N ARG A 447 12.64 -2.36 -1.49
CA ARG A 447 14.09 -2.20 -1.70
C ARG A 447 14.70 -1.18 -0.73
N TYR A 448 14.03 -0.07 -0.50
CA TYR A 448 14.43 0.98 0.44
C TYR A 448 13.61 0.90 1.74
N ALA A 449 14.28 1.10 2.87
CA ALA A 449 13.66 1.56 4.10
C ALA A 449 13.89 3.08 4.23
N ILE A 450 13.11 3.74 5.07
CA ILE A 450 13.16 5.19 5.26
C ILE A 450 12.86 5.55 6.71
N TYR A 451 13.63 6.50 7.26
CA TYR A 451 13.33 7.18 8.51
C TYR A 451 12.82 8.59 8.24
N VAL A 452 11.76 8.96 8.95
CA VAL A 452 11.07 10.24 8.90
C VAL A 452 11.01 10.81 10.32
N PRO A 453 11.44 12.06 10.56
CA PRO A 453 11.19 12.77 11.81
C PRO A 453 9.67 12.86 12.09
N PRO A 454 9.23 12.69 13.36
CA PRO A 454 7.79 12.76 13.70
C PRO A 454 7.07 14.04 13.27
N SER A 455 7.79 15.15 13.08
CA SER A 455 7.22 16.45 12.73
C SER A 455 7.05 16.72 11.23
N SER A 456 7.70 15.98 10.32
CA SER A 456 7.48 16.10 8.85
C SER A 456 8.19 15.01 8.04
N THR A 457 7.55 14.51 6.97
CA THR A 457 8.20 13.66 5.94
C THR A 457 9.25 14.41 5.12
N GLU A 458 9.17 15.75 5.07
CA GLU A 458 9.90 16.60 4.12
C GLU A 458 11.42 16.49 4.21
N ILE A 459 11.99 16.03 5.33
CA ILE A 459 13.43 15.88 5.51
C ILE A 459 13.65 14.50 6.10
N SER A 460 14.23 13.59 5.32
CA SER A 460 14.27 12.16 5.64
C SER A 460 15.55 11.50 5.14
N VAL A 461 15.83 10.28 5.63
CA VAL A 461 16.94 9.45 5.15
C VAL A 461 16.38 8.10 4.76
N ALA A 462 16.60 7.69 3.51
CA ALA A 462 16.26 6.36 3.00
C ALA A 462 17.51 5.56 2.66
N TRP A 463 17.44 4.23 2.76
CA TRP A 463 18.56 3.33 2.52
C TRP A 463 18.10 1.98 1.97
N ARG A 464 18.95 1.36 1.16
CA ARG A 464 18.76 0.02 0.61
C ARG A 464 18.80 -1.05 1.71
N ARG A 465 17.73 -1.84 1.82
CA ARG A 465 17.53 -2.88 2.85
C ARG A 465 18.50 -4.06 2.72
N ASP A 466 18.91 -4.37 1.49
CA ASP A 466 19.89 -5.41 1.17
C ASP A 466 21.35 -4.98 1.47
N ARG A 467 21.54 -3.70 1.81
CA ARG A 467 22.86 -3.07 2.02
C ARG A 467 23.02 -2.51 3.43
N TRP A 468 21.93 -2.05 4.04
CA TRP A 468 21.93 -1.38 5.35
C TRP A 468 20.77 -1.81 6.24
N THR A 469 21.07 -2.17 7.50
CA THR A 469 20.09 -2.32 8.58
C THR A 469 20.04 -1.07 9.46
N PHE A 470 18.87 -0.80 10.03
CA PHE A 470 18.67 0.26 11.00
C PHE A 470 19.36 -0.06 12.33
N VAL A 471 19.95 0.94 12.99
CA VAL A 471 20.53 0.80 14.35
C VAL A 471 19.87 1.79 15.32
N SER A 472 19.84 3.07 14.97
CA SER A 472 19.13 4.10 15.75
C SER A 472 18.85 5.32 14.87
N ALA A 473 17.93 6.18 15.31
CA ALA A 473 17.78 7.52 14.76
C ALA A 473 17.42 8.52 15.86
N ASP A 474 18.03 9.68 15.78
CA ASP A 474 17.78 10.86 16.60
C ASP A 474 17.32 12.02 15.69
N THR A 475 16.90 13.13 16.29
CA THR A 475 16.64 14.38 15.56
C THR A 475 17.44 15.55 16.11
N VAL A 476 17.76 16.51 15.25
CA VAL A 476 18.52 17.72 15.61
C VAL A 476 17.68 18.97 15.29
N PRO A 477 17.38 19.83 16.28
CA PRO A 477 16.56 21.03 16.05
C PRO A 477 17.35 22.14 15.33
N VAL A 478 17.10 22.32 14.03
CA VAL A 478 17.80 23.26 13.15
C VAL A 478 16.83 24.34 12.60
N PRO A 479 17.23 25.63 12.53
CA PRO A 479 16.38 26.68 11.95
C PRO A 479 16.21 26.55 10.44
N SER A 480 14.96 26.43 10.01
CA SER A 480 14.54 26.34 8.62
C SER A 480 13.78 27.61 8.19
N TRP A 481 12.68 27.45 7.43
CA TRP A 481 11.87 28.53 6.88
C TRP A 481 11.46 29.58 7.93
N LYS A 482 11.80 30.85 7.66
CA LYS A 482 11.56 32.01 8.55
C LYS A 482 12.04 31.77 10.01
N GLY A 483 13.10 30.98 10.18
CA GLY A 483 13.67 30.67 11.50
C GLY A 483 12.90 29.61 12.30
N ARG A 484 11.82 29.02 11.75
CA ARG A 484 11.12 27.90 12.40
C ARG A 484 12.06 26.72 12.55
N ILE A 485 12.22 26.22 13.77
CA ILE A 485 12.94 24.97 14.04
C ILE A 485 12.24 23.81 13.31
N LYS A 486 13.04 22.96 12.67
CA LYS A 486 12.64 21.63 12.17
C LYS A 486 13.58 20.58 12.75
N ASP A 487 13.06 19.37 12.89
CA ASP A 487 13.77 18.21 13.39
C ASP A 487 14.51 17.52 12.23
N MET A 488 15.82 17.69 12.16
CA MET A 488 16.65 17.12 11.11
C MET A 488 17.06 15.69 11.46
N PRO A 489 16.79 14.67 10.62
CA PRO A 489 17.03 13.26 10.95
C PRO A 489 18.52 12.92 10.98
N LEU A 490 18.98 12.37 12.10
CA LEU A 490 20.32 11.84 12.33
C LEU A 490 20.23 10.31 12.48
N VAL A 491 20.48 9.58 11.41
CA VAL A 491 20.22 8.13 11.31
C VAL A 491 21.51 7.33 11.32
N ARG A 492 21.59 6.34 12.21
CA ARG A 492 22.70 5.40 12.33
C ARG A 492 22.30 4.05 11.75
N LEU A 493 23.08 3.58 10.79
CA LEU A 493 22.84 2.34 10.04
C LEU A 493 24.05 1.41 10.15
N ARG A 494 23.84 0.10 9.97
CA ARG A 494 24.89 -0.92 9.90
C ARG A 494 24.91 -1.53 8.51
N HIS A 495 26.07 -1.55 7.86
CA HIS A 495 26.23 -2.14 6.55
C HIS A 495 26.17 -3.67 6.65
N VAL A 496 25.29 -4.30 5.87
CA VAL A 496 24.93 -5.72 5.98
C VAL A 496 26.14 -6.64 5.79
N ALA A 497 26.96 -6.38 4.76
CA ALA A 497 28.04 -7.29 4.37
C ALA A 497 29.34 -7.12 5.17
N SER A 498 29.57 -5.97 5.83
CA SER A 498 30.80 -5.72 6.61
C SER A 498 30.57 -5.53 8.11
N GLY A 499 29.32 -5.44 8.56
CA GLY A 499 28.97 -5.21 9.97
C GLY A 499 29.36 -3.82 10.52
N GLN A 500 30.05 -2.99 9.74
CA GLN A 500 30.47 -1.64 10.12
C GLN A 500 29.26 -0.68 10.14
N GLU A 501 29.24 0.22 11.12
CA GLU A 501 28.22 1.26 11.22
C GLU A 501 28.65 2.57 10.52
N ALA A 502 27.66 3.36 10.11
CA ALA A 502 27.82 4.72 9.63
C ALA A 502 26.63 5.59 10.05
N ILE A 503 26.81 6.92 10.06
CA ILE A 503 25.81 7.89 10.52
C ILE A 503 25.51 8.91 9.42
N PHE A 504 24.24 9.19 9.18
CA PHE A 504 23.72 9.98 8.08
C PHE A 504 22.80 11.08 8.59
N PHE A 505 23.16 12.34 8.35
CA PHE A 505 22.46 13.51 8.84
C PHE A 505 21.93 14.33 7.66
N SER A 506 20.61 14.31 7.43
CA SER A 506 19.96 15.06 6.34
C SER A 506 19.41 16.39 6.85
N VAL A 507 19.68 17.49 6.13
CA VAL A 507 19.24 18.85 6.49
C VAL A 507 18.52 19.58 5.35
N HIS A 508 17.67 20.56 5.70
CA HIS A 508 17.16 21.57 4.76
C HIS A 508 17.13 22.94 5.46
N ASN A 509 18.06 23.82 5.10
CA ASN A 509 18.28 25.10 5.79
C ASN A 509 17.47 26.27 5.20
N ALA A 510 17.42 27.38 5.94
CA ALA A 510 16.57 28.54 5.64
C ALA A 510 16.80 29.17 4.25
N ALA A 511 15.89 28.88 3.30
CA ALA A 511 15.89 29.46 1.96
C ALA A 511 15.84 31.00 1.95
N SER A 512 16.56 31.61 1.01
CA SER A 512 16.77 33.07 0.95
C SER A 512 15.50 33.90 0.73
N ILE A 513 14.43 33.30 0.17
CA ILE A 513 13.10 33.93 0.09
C ILE A 513 12.40 34.09 1.47
N GLY A 514 13.02 33.63 2.57
CA GLY A 514 12.50 33.77 3.94
C GLY A 514 12.54 35.18 4.52
N GLY A 515 13.11 36.15 3.81
CA GLY A 515 13.28 37.54 4.27
C GLY A 515 14.68 37.83 4.82
N PRO A 516 14.96 39.08 5.28
CA PRO A 516 16.31 39.57 5.58
C PRO A 516 17.01 38.83 6.74
N ALA A 517 16.27 38.06 7.55
CA ALA A 517 16.85 37.22 8.61
C ALA A 517 17.41 35.88 8.11
N ALA A 518 17.10 35.43 6.88
CA ALA A 518 17.49 34.12 6.38
C ALA A 518 19.00 33.80 6.49
N PRO A 519 19.95 34.72 6.18
CA PRO A 519 21.38 34.46 6.38
C PRO A 519 21.77 34.22 7.84
N ARG A 520 21.08 34.86 8.81
CA ARG A 520 21.29 34.61 10.25
C ARG A 520 20.80 33.22 10.65
N HIS A 521 19.65 32.79 10.11
CA HIS A 521 19.12 31.44 10.36
C HIS A 521 20.03 30.35 9.77
N ARG A 522 20.62 30.56 8.58
CA ARG A 522 21.61 29.64 8.00
C ARG A 522 22.93 29.62 8.78
N ALA A 523 23.40 30.76 9.27
CA ALA A 523 24.58 30.82 10.14
C ALA A 523 24.36 30.14 11.51
N GLU A 524 23.14 30.14 12.03
CA GLU A 524 22.72 29.35 13.20
C GLU A 524 22.68 27.86 12.86
N ALA A 525 22.08 27.48 11.73
CA ALA A 525 21.99 26.10 11.26
C ALA A 525 23.38 25.44 11.09
N VAL A 526 24.25 26.05 10.29
CA VAL A 526 25.64 25.59 10.05
C VAL A 526 26.44 25.44 11.35
N ARG A 527 26.17 26.27 12.37
CA ARG A 527 26.82 26.14 13.68
C ARG A 527 26.33 24.91 14.46
N ARG A 528 25.02 24.62 14.41
CA ARG A 528 24.42 23.42 15.02
C ARG A 528 24.88 22.16 14.29
N GLU A 529 24.89 22.19 12.96
CA GLU A 529 25.40 21.10 12.12
C GLU A 529 26.85 20.74 12.46
N LEU A 530 27.74 21.74 12.52
CA LEU A 530 29.14 21.52 12.89
C LEU A 530 29.28 21.00 14.33
N ALA A 531 28.46 21.48 15.27
CA ALA A 531 28.48 21.01 16.66
C ALA A 531 28.01 19.55 16.76
N THR A 532 26.90 19.19 16.09
CA THR A 532 26.41 17.81 15.98
C THR A 532 27.46 16.91 15.37
N MET A 533 28.04 17.30 14.22
CA MET A 533 29.00 16.45 13.51
C MET A 533 30.31 16.24 14.31
N ARG A 534 30.73 17.23 15.11
CA ARG A 534 31.81 17.03 16.11
C ARG A 534 31.39 16.04 17.18
N ALA A 535 30.28 16.28 17.88
CA ALA A 535 29.80 15.41 18.96
C ALA A 535 29.56 13.95 18.50
N VAL A 536 29.07 13.74 17.28
CA VAL A 536 28.94 12.43 16.64
C VAL A 536 30.33 11.79 16.38
N THR A 537 31.26 12.55 15.81
CA THR A 537 32.61 12.07 15.46
C THR A 537 33.49 11.81 16.68
N ASP A 538 33.23 12.48 17.80
CA ASP A 538 33.96 12.28 19.05
C ASP A 538 33.32 11.20 19.94
N ARG A 539 32.03 10.86 19.71
CA ARG A 539 31.32 9.77 20.40
C ARG A 539 31.39 8.43 19.66
N TYR A 540 31.55 8.41 18.34
CA TYR A 540 31.50 7.20 17.53
C TYR A 540 32.71 7.11 16.57
N ASP A 541 33.50 6.03 16.65
CA ASP A 541 34.62 5.70 15.73
C ASP A 541 34.12 5.20 14.36
N VAL A 542 33.28 6.01 13.69
CA VAL A 542 32.58 5.62 12.46
C VAL A 542 32.55 6.75 11.41
N PRO A 543 32.43 6.41 10.11
CA PRO A 543 32.08 7.38 9.07
C PRO A 543 30.74 8.05 9.38
N ALA A 544 30.75 9.37 9.49
CA ALA A 544 29.56 10.19 9.68
C ALA A 544 29.45 11.25 8.59
N PHE A 545 28.24 11.43 8.06
CA PHE A 545 27.94 12.22 6.88
C PHE A 545 26.87 13.28 7.17
N LEU A 546 27.09 14.50 6.68
CA LEU A 546 26.14 15.61 6.70
C LEU A 546 25.79 15.94 5.24
N LEU A 547 24.51 15.92 4.89
CA LEU A 547 24.05 16.09 3.53
C LEU A 547 22.73 16.86 3.48
N GLY A 548 22.46 17.55 2.37
CA GLY A 548 21.19 18.24 2.15
C GLY A 548 21.31 19.57 1.43
N ASP A 549 20.15 20.20 1.21
CA ASP A 549 20.05 21.58 0.71
C ASP A 549 20.31 22.57 1.85
N MET A 550 21.52 23.12 1.85
CA MET A 550 21.94 24.12 2.83
C MET A 550 21.49 25.53 2.47
N ASN A 551 20.86 25.74 1.30
CA ASN A 551 20.45 27.03 0.74
C ASN A 551 21.59 28.07 0.71
N GLU A 552 22.84 27.61 0.71
CA GLU A 552 24.04 28.42 0.93
C GLU A 552 25.28 27.82 0.28
N ARG A 553 26.22 28.68 -0.11
CA ARG A 553 27.43 28.29 -0.86
C ARG A 553 28.68 28.44 0.01
N ILE A 554 29.33 29.60 -0.08
CA ILE A 554 30.63 29.89 0.54
C ILE A 554 30.56 29.85 2.08
N PRO A 555 29.58 30.50 2.76
CA PRO A 555 29.47 30.44 4.22
C PRO A 555 29.27 29.03 4.79
N ALA A 556 28.48 28.18 4.13
CA ALA A 556 28.26 26.79 4.56
C ALA A 556 29.54 25.96 4.38
N PHE A 557 30.12 25.96 3.18
CA PHE A 557 31.38 25.26 2.91
C PHE A 557 32.50 25.71 3.87
N CYS A 558 32.74 27.02 4.00
CA CYS A 558 33.80 27.52 4.87
C CYS A 558 33.48 27.30 6.35
N GLY A 559 32.22 27.34 6.78
CA GLY A 559 31.82 27.06 8.16
C GLY A 559 32.09 25.61 8.54
N LEU A 560 31.56 24.66 7.75
CA LEU A 560 31.59 23.22 8.01
C LEU A 560 33.00 22.62 7.89
N THR A 561 33.81 23.09 6.94
CA THR A 561 35.18 22.58 6.74
C THR A 561 36.23 23.22 7.65
N LYS A 562 35.88 24.23 8.46
CA LYS A 562 36.84 25.02 9.26
C LYS A 562 37.62 24.15 10.26
N GLY A 563 38.96 24.22 10.19
CA GLY A 563 39.85 23.38 10.97
C GLY A 563 39.88 21.92 10.49
N GLN A 564 39.51 21.68 9.23
CA GLN A 564 39.44 20.37 8.58
C GLN A 564 38.53 19.34 9.30
N VAL A 565 37.56 19.80 10.09
CA VAL A 565 36.63 18.95 10.85
C VAL A 565 35.77 18.07 9.93
N LEU A 566 35.33 18.64 8.81
CA LEU A 566 34.62 17.95 7.74
C LEU A 566 35.36 18.13 6.41
N SER A 567 35.25 17.12 5.57
CA SER A 567 35.66 17.12 4.16
C SER A 567 34.44 16.94 3.25
N THR A 568 34.60 17.20 1.95
CA THR A 568 33.55 16.97 0.93
C THR A 568 34.17 16.35 -0.32
N PRO A 569 33.48 15.43 -1.01
CA PRO A 569 33.93 14.86 -2.27
C PRO A 569 33.99 15.88 -3.42
N ALA A 570 33.44 17.09 -3.23
CA ALA A 570 33.62 18.23 -4.15
C ALA A 570 35.04 18.83 -4.13
N GLY A 571 35.88 18.48 -3.15
CA GLY A 571 37.21 19.04 -2.94
C GLY A 571 37.19 20.38 -2.18
N GLY A 572 38.29 21.13 -2.28
CA GLY A 572 38.54 22.31 -1.43
C GLY A 572 38.99 21.92 -0.01
N SER A 573 39.31 22.92 0.83
CA SER A 573 39.72 22.73 2.23
C SER A 573 39.64 24.03 3.03
N HIS A 574 39.60 23.94 4.37
CA HIS A 574 39.71 25.11 5.25
C HIS A 574 40.54 24.80 6.50
N ALA A 575 41.87 24.82 6.34
CA ALA A 575 42.81 24.70 7.46
C ALA A 575 42.99 26.05 8.17
N THR A 576 43.77 26.96 7.56
CA THR A 576 43.94 28.36 7.97
C THR A 576 43.19 29.34 7.07
N GLU A 577 43.10 29.01 5.78
CA GLU A 577 42.43 29.76 4.71
C GLU A 577 41.33 28.88 4.10
N CYS A 578 40.17 29.45 3.74
CA CYS A 578 39.09 28.71 3.07
C CYS A 578 39.30 28.66 1.55
N ARG A 579 39.70 27.48 1.05
CA ARG A 579 39.94 27.20 -0.38
C ARG A 579 38.74 26.46 -0.97
N LEU A 580 38.04 27.12 -1.88
CA LEU A 580 36.74 26.67 -2.37
C LEU A 580 36.82 25.51 -3.39
N PRO A 581 35.78 24.67 -3.49
CA PRO A 581 35.60 23.72 -4.59
C PRO A 581 35.51 24.42 -5.96
N LYS A 582 35.88 23.70 -7.04
CA LYS A 582 35.78 24.22 -8.43
C LYS A 582 34.33 24.49 -8.90
N ARG A 583 33.34 23.90 -8.23
CA ARG A 583 31.89 24.09 -8.51
C ARG A 583 31.17 24.21 -7.17
N LEU A 584 30.33 25.24 -7.02
CA LEU A 584 29.58 25.52 -5.79
C LEU A 584 28.09 25.25 -5.99
N GLY A 585 27.54 24.28 -5.26
CA GLY A 585 26.11 24.04 -5.13
C GLY A 585 25.52 24.74 -3.89
N ILE A 586 24.23 24.53 -3.65
CA ILE A 586 23.59 24.73 -2.33
C ILE A 586 23.26 23.39 -1.66
N ASP A 587 23.09 22.35 -2.48
CA ASP A 587 23.04 20.94 -2.14
C ASP A 587 24.46 20.41 -1.90
N TRP A 588 24.69 19.79 -0.74
CA TRP A 588 26.03 19.33 -0.34
C TRP A 588 26.02 17.89 0.19
N ILE A 589 27.21 17.27 0.13
CA ILE A 589 27.60 16.12 0.92
C ILE A 589 28.92 16.47 1.62
N PHE A 590 28.98 16.26 2.93
CA PHE A 590 30.15 16.37 3.79
C PHE A 590 30.31 15.09 4.60
N GLY A 591 31.52 14.85 5.11
CA GLY A 591 31.83 13.72 5.97
C GLY A 591 33.00 14.00 6.90
N ASN A 592 33.01 13.31 8.03
CA ASN A 592 34.03 13.45 9.07
C ASN A 592 35.39 12.84 8.67
N ARG A 593 36.36 12.86 9.59
CA ARG A 593 37.72 12.32 9.42
C ARG A 593 37.78 10.83 9.00
N HIS A 594 36.67 10.09 9.10
CA HIS A 594 36.56 8.68 8.73
C HIS A 594 35.90 8.46 7.35
N ALA A 595 35.48 9.53 6.66
CA ALA A 595 34.84 9.44 5.34
C ALA A 595 35.87 9.26 4.21
N ARG A 596 35.86 8.08 3.56
CA ARG A 596 36.72 7.75 2.41
C ARG A 596 35.99 7.99 1.08
N TRP A 597 36.27 9.10 0.42
CA TRP A 597 35.67 9.45 -0.89
C TRP A 597 36.32 8.69 -2.05
N LEU A 598 35.51 8.15 -2.95
CA LEU A 598 35.93 7.36 -4.12
C LEU A 598 35.44 7.95 -5.45
N GLY A 599 34.41 8.78 -5.43
CA GLY A 599 33.89 9.46 -6.62
C GLY A 599 32.84 10.51 -6.26
N TYR A 600 32.61 11.47 -7.16
CA TYR A 600 31.67 12.57 -6.99
C TYR A 600 30.95 12.88 -8.29
N THR A 601 29.65 13.15 -8.23
CA THR A 601 28.81 13.55 -9.37
C THR A 601 27.72 14.49 -8.90
N VAL A 602 27.36 15.46 -9.74
CA VAL A 602 26.22 16.36 -9.54
C VAL A 602 25.42 16.36 -10.82
N ASP A 603 24.29 15.65 -10.85
CA ASP A 603 23.47 15.52 -12.05
C ASP A 603 22.36 16.57 -12.10
N TRP A 604 22.42 17.39 -13.15
CA TRP A 604 21.43 18.40 -13.50
C TRP A 604 20.48 17.92 -14.64
N ALA A 605 20.40 16.62 -14.91
CA ALA A 605 19.31 16.07 -15.72
C ALA A 605 17.96 16.26 -15.03
N THR A 606 17.90 16.18 -13.69
CA THR A 606 16.71 16.43 -12.86
C THR A 606 15.91 17.67 -13.29
N SER A 607 16.61 18.79 -13.51
CA SER A 607 15.98 20.08 -13.84
C SER A 607 15.60 20.17 -15.31
N ARG A 608 16.36 19.51 -16.19
CA ARG A 608 16.08 19.42 -17.64
C ARG A 608 14.89 18.48 -17.94
N SER A 609 14.68 17.46 -17.12
CA SER A 609 13.56 16.50 -17.21
C SER A 609 12.36 16.86 -16.30
N GLN A 610 12.42 18.01 -15.62
CA GLN A 610 11.41 18.50 -14.67
C GLN A 610 11.06 17.52 -13.54
N VAL A 611 12.03 16.74 -13.07
CA VAL A 611 11.91 15.90 -11.86
C VAL A 611 12.08 16.74 -10.60
N SER A 612 13.10 17.60 -10.56
CA SER A 612 13.36 18.61 -9.52
C SER A 612 14.24 19.73 -10.09
N ASP A 613 14.09 20.97 -9.64
CA ASP A 613 15.02 22.06 -9.97
C ASP A 613 16.32 22.03 -9.16
N HIS A 614 16.44 21.09 -8.21
CA HIS A 614 17.69 20.74 -7.55
C HIS A 614 18.37 19.56 -8.26
N PRO A 615 19.72 19.48 -8.23
CA PRO A 615 20.46 18.35 -8.78
C PRO A 615 20.35 17.11 -7.89
N LEU A 616 20.61 15.94 -8.47
CA LEU A 616 20.95 14.76 -7.69
C LEU A 616 22.47 14.80 -7.39
N VAL A 617 22.84 15.05 -6.14
CA VAL A 617 24.25 15.05 -5.70
C VAL A 617 24.60 13.64 -5.25
N VAL A 618 25.66 13.04 -5.81
CA VAL A 618 26.05 11.65 -5.58
C VAL A 618 27.53 11.55 -5.21
N ALA A 619 27.85 10.76 -4.19
CA ALA A 619 29.20 10.41 -3.79
C ALA A 619 29.34 8.89 -3.66
N ARG A 620 30.41 8.31 -4.22
CA ARG A 620 30.81 6.94 -3.89
C ARG A 620 31.78 6.99 -2.71
N VAL A 621 31.55 6.13 -1.72
CA VAL A 621 32.19 6.17 -0.40
C VAL A 621 32.63 4.75 -0.02
N GLY A 622 33.73 4.59 0.71
CA GLY A 622 34.23 3.26 1.11
C GLY A 622 34.25 2.99 2.61
N LEU A 623 33.58 1.91 3.04
CA LEU A 623 33.61 1.40 4.42
C LEU A 623 34.76 0.40 4.59
N GLY A 624 35.98 0.92 4.59
CA GLY A 624 37.18 0.17 4.93
C GLY A 624 37.96 0.92 5.99
N ARG A 625 38.44 0.22 7.03
CA ARG A 625 39.47 0.79 7.91
C ARG A 625 40.75 0.95 7.09
N THR A 626 41.46 2.06 7.29
CA THR A 626 42.86 2.16 6.87
C THR A 626 43.67 1.13 7.65
N SER A 627 44.44 0.30 6.94
CA SER A 627 45.48 -0.57 7.49
C SER A 627 46.63 0.25 8.07
#